data_AF-A0A9W8I4B0-F1
#
_entry.id   AF-A0A9W8I4B0-F1
#
_cell.length_a   1.000
_cell.length_b   1.000
_cell.length_c   1.000
_cell.angle_alpha   90.00
_cell.angle_beta   90.00
_cell.angle_gamma   90.00
#
_symmetry.space_group_name_H-M   'P 1'
#
loop_
_entity.id
_entity.type
_entity.pdbx_description
1 polymer ?
#
loop_
_entity_poly.entity_id
_entity_poly.type
_entity_poly.pdbx_seq_one_letter_code
_entity_poly.pdbx_strand_id
1 'polypeptide(L)'
;MPTRLHHNRKKRGHVSAGHGRIGKHRKHPGGRGLAGGQHHHRIHMDKYHPGYFGKVGMRYYHKTDNKLWRPVVNVDKLWSLVDAESRAKAAGNKELAPVVDVLKSGYAKVLGNGRLSSTPLIVKTRYISSLAEKKIKANGGAVILSA
;
A
#
# COMPACT_ATOMS: atom_id res chain seq x y z
N MET A 1 -28.53 -6.14 11.38
CA MET A 1 -29.32 -5.71 10.20
C MET A 1 -30.79 -6.03 10.42
N PRO A 2 -31.73 -5.08 10.27
CA PRO A 2 -33.14 -5.34 10.46
C PRO A 2 -33.70 -6.25 9.34
N THR A 3 -34.39 -7.31 9.73
CA THR A 3 -34.91 -8.35 8.81
C THR A 3 -35.96 -7.87 7.82
N ARG A 4 -36.56 -6.70 8.07
CA ARG A 4 -37.64 -6.10 7.25
C ARG A 4 -37.20 -5.80 5.82
N LEU A 5 -35.94 -5.44 5.60
CA LEU A 5 -35.42 -5.04 4.28
C LEU A 5 -34.90 -6.23 3.45
N HIS A 6 -34.93 -7.45 4.00
CA HIS A 6 -34.45 -8.62 3.27
C HIS A 6 -35.39 -8.97 2.11
N HIS A 7 -34.84 -9.23 0.92
CA HIS A 7 -35.60 -9.68 -0.25
C HIS A 7 -36.48 -10.89 0.04
N ASN A 8 -36.08 -11.76 0.98
CA ASN A 8 -36.85 -12.94 1.36
C ASN A 8 -38.24 -12.59 1.93
N ARG A 9 -38.41 -11.41 2.55
CA ARG A 9 -39.73 -10.96 3.05
C ARG A 9 -40.73 -10.77 1.91
N LYS A 10 -40.28 -10.30 0.74
CA LYS A 10 -41.13 -10.11 -0.45
C LYS A 10 -41.43 -11.41 -1.20
N LYS A 11 -40.76 -12.53 -0.85
CA LYS A 11 -40.89 -13.82 -1.55
C LYS A 11 -41.95 -14.75 -0.96
N ARG A 12 -42.65 -14.38 0.12
CA ARG A 12 -43.78 -15.16 0.66
C ARG A 12 -44.91 -15.21 -0.38
N GLY A 13 -45.46 -16.39 -0.63
CA GLY A 13 -46.42 -16.64 -1.71
C GLY A 13 -45.79 -17.12 -3.02
N HIS A 14 -44.47 -16.98 -3.21
CA HIS A 14 -43.77 -17.58 -4.35
C HIS A 14 -43.36 -19.02 -4.04
N VAL A 15 -43.71 -19.96 -4.93
CA VAL A 15 -43.50 -21.41 -4.73
C VAL A 15 -42.04 -21.82 -4.50
N SER A 16 -41.06 -21.18 -5.15
CA SER A 16 -39.64 -21.58 -5.11
C SER A 16 -38.71 -20.55 -4.44
N ALA A 17 -39.25 -19.47 -3.87
CA ALA A 17 -38.49 -18.34 -3.34
C ALA A 17 -37.37 -17.82 -4.28
N GLY A 18 -37.57 -17.92 -5.60
CA GLY A 18 -36.63 -17.45 -6.62
C GLY A 18 -35.45 -18.40 -6.91
N HIS A 19 -35.53 -19.69 -6.52
CA HIS A 19 -34.50 -20.69 -6.83
C HIS A 19 -34.86 -21.63 -7.99
N GLY A 20 -35.86 -21.25 -8.80
CA GLY A 20 -36.32 -22.02 -9.96
C GLY A 20 -37.11 -23.28 -9.60
N ARG A 21 -37.84 -23.83 -10.58
CA ARG A 21 -38.65 -25.06 -10.40
C ARG A 21 -37.84 -26.35 -10.64
N ILE A 22 -37.01 -26.35 -11.69
CA ILE A 22 -36.29 -27.54 -12.18
C ILE A 22 -34.97 -27.74 -11.41
N GLY A 23 -34.04 -26.78 -11.48
CA GLY A 23 -32.70 -26.92 -10.89
C GLY A 23 -32.67 -27.00 -9.36
N LYS A 24 -33.57 -26.25 -8.70
CA LYS A 24 -33.72 -26.13 -7.22
C LYS A 24 -32.45 -25.66 -6.50
N HIS A 25 -32.61 -25.14 -5.29
CA HIS A 25 -31.48 -24.85 -4.42
C HIS A 25 -31.04 -26.13 -3.70
N ARG A 26 -29.92 -26.72 -4.13
CA ARG A 26 -29.31 -27.91 -3.53
C ARG A 26 -28.11 -27.53 -2.67
N LYS A 27 -27.69 -28.44 -1.79
CA LYS A 27 -26.69 -28.15 -0.75
C LYS A 27 -25.31 -27.76 -1.30
N HIS A 28 -24.72 -28.57 -2.18
CA HIS A 28 -23.34 -28.35 -2.68
C HIS A 28 -23.13 -28.80 -4.13
N PRO A 29 -23.81 -28.20 -5.13
CA PRO A 29 -23.46 -28.44 -6.52
C PRO A 29 -22.04 -27.93 -6.81
N GLY A 30 -21.19 -28.76 -7.43
CA GLY A 30 -19.81 -28.41 -7.78
C GLY A 30 -18.77 -28.58 -6.66
N GLY A 31 -19.19 -28.98 -5.45
CA GLY A 31 -18.30 -29.21 -4.30
C GLY A 31 -18.35 -28.08 -3.25
N ARG A 32 -17.40 -28.09 -2.32
CA ARG A 32 -17.28 -27.09 -1.24
C ARG A 32 -15.96 -26.34 -1.37
N GLY A 33 -15.98 -25.04 -1.08
CA GLY A 33 -14.77 -24.21 -1.13
C GLY A 33 -14.15 -24.17 -2.53
N LEU A 34 -12.84 -24.41 -2.61
CA LEU A 34 -12.04 -24.37 -3.85
C LEU A 34 -11.95 -25.73 -4.56
N ALA A 35 -12.88 -26.64 -4.29
CA ALA A 35 -12.93 -27.95 -4.94
C ALA A 35 -13.05 -27.82 -6.48
N GLY A 36 -12.37 -28.72 -7.19
CA GLY A 36 -12.41 -28.75 -8.65
C GLY A 36 -11.61 -27.67 -9.36
N GLY A 37 -10.79 -26.89 -8.66
CA GLY A 37 -10.04 -25.77 -9.24
C GLY A 37 -9.09 -26.13 -10.40
N GLN A 38 -8.63 -27.38 -10.47
CA GLN A 38 -7.84 -27.90 -11.62
C GLN A 38 -8.67 -28.79 -12.56
N HIS A 39 -9.94 -29.03 -12.25
CA HIS A 39 -10.82 -29.95 -12.93
C HIS A 39 -12.05 -29.20 -13.47
N HIS A 40 -13.25 -29.46 -12.93
CA HIS A 40 -14.52 -28.90 -13.42
C HIS A 40 -14.73 -27.40 -13.13
N HIS A 41 -13.90 -26.77 -12.30
CA HIS A 41 -13.88 -25.32 -12.08
C HIS A 41 -12.61 -24.65 -12.64
N ARG A 42 -11.84 -25.34 -13.47
CA ARG A 42 -10.56 -24.85 -14.03
C ARG A 42 -10.69 -23.52 -14.75
N ILE A 43 -11.72 -23.35 -15.58
CA ILE A 43 -11.92 -22.11 -16.36
C ILE A 43 -12.00 -20.88 -15.43
N HIS A 44 -12.62 -21.01 -14.26
CA HIS A 44 -12.71 -19.92 -13.29
C HIS A 44 -11.34 -19.58 -12.68
N MET A 45 -10.51 -20.59 -12.41
CA MET A 45 -9.17 -20.39 -11.86
C MET A 45 -8.24 -19.78 -12.90
N ASP A 46 -8.19 -20.35 -14.10
CA ASP A 46 -7.28 -19.88 -15.16
C ASP A 46 -7.63 -18.47 -15.63
N LYS A 47 -8.93 -18.14 -15.69
CA LYS A 47 -9.39 -16.82 -16.17
C LYS A 47 -9.18 -15.70 -15.16
N TYR A 48 -9.49 -15.94 -13.89
CA TYR A 48 -9.54 -14.87 -12.88
C TYR A 48 -8.40 -14.93 -11.85
N HIS A 49 -7.76 -16.09 -11.70
CA HIS A 49 -6.71 -16.31 -10.69
C HIS A 49 -5.49 -17.03 -11.30
N PRO A 50 -4.90 -16.50 -12.39
CA PRO A 50 -3.71 -17.11 -12.99
C PRO A 50 -2.55 -17.10 -11.99
N GLY A 51 -1.84 -18.22 -11.90
CA GLY A 51 -0.74 -18.42 -10.93
C GLY A 51 -1.17 -18.91 -9.55
N TYR A 52 -2.47 -19.20 -9.33
CA TYR A 52 -2.95 -19.78 -8.07
C TYR A 52 -2.32 -21.15 -7.79
N PHE A 53 -2.22 -22.01 -8.82
CA PHE A 53 -1.54 -23.29 -8.72
C PHE A 53 -0.08 -23.16 -9.15
N GLY A 54 0.85 -23.58 -8.29
CA GLY A 54 2.28 -23.56 -8.56
C GLY A 54 3.09 -23.23 -7.32
N LYS A 55 4.42 -23.23 -7.46
CA LYS A 55 5.35 -22.82 -6.40
C LYS A 55 6.40 -21.90 -7.01
N VAL A 56 6.64 -20.78 -6.33
CA VAL A 56 7.63 -19.76 -6.75
C VAL A 56 8.49 -19.34 -5.56
N GLY A 57 9.74 -18.94 -5.83
CA GLY A 57 10.66 -18.40 -4.83
C GLY A 57 11.20 -19.40 -3.80
N MET A 58 11.87 -18.87 -2.78
CA MET A 58 12.52 -19.63 -1.70
C MET A 58 11.82 -19.37 -0.35
N ARG A 59 11.72 -20.40 0.51
CA ARG A 59 11.10 -20.28 1.83
C ARG A 59 12.04 -19.60 2.83
N TYR A 60 11.56 -18.55 3.50
CA TYR A 60 12.28 -17.87 4.58
C TYR A 60 11.65 -18.20 5.95
N TYR A 61 12.37 -18.96 6.78
CA TYR A 61 11.92 -19.32 8.13
C TYR A 61 12.17 -18.20 9.14
N HIS A 62 11.31 -18.11 10.16
CA HIS A 62 11.43 -17.14 11.26
C HIS A 62 11.65 -15.69 10.78
N LYS A 63 10.89 -15.29 9.75
CA LYS A 63 10.93 -13.93 9.21
C LYS A 63 10.58 -12.93 10.31
N THR A 64 11.47 -11.98 10.54
CA THR A 64 11.30 -10.89 11.51
C THR A 64 11.17 -9.56 10.77
N ASP A 65 9.95 -9.07 10.63
CA ASP A 65 9.66 -7.90 9.80
C ASP A 65 10.32 -6.60 10.32
N ASN A 66 10.62 -6.52 11.62
CA ASN A 66 11.33 -5.37 12.20
C ASN A 66 12.72 -5.14 11.59
N LYS A 67 13.42 -6.22 11.20
CA LYS A 67 14.74 -6.11 10.52
C LYS A 67 14.63 -5.57 9.10
N LEU A 68 13.47 -5.77 8.47
CA LEU A 68 13.16 -5.35 7.10
C LEU A 68 12.37 -4.04 7.07
N TRP A 69 12.09 -3.44 8.23
CA TRP A 69 11.33 -2.21 8.34
C TRP A 69 12.08 -1.08 7.63
N ARG A 70 11.50 -0.64 6.51
CA ARG A 70 12.05 0.46 5.71
C ARG A 70 10.96 1.27 5.03
N PRO A 71 10.09 1.99 5.78
CA PRO A 71 9.10 2.86 5.17
C PRO A 71 9.75 3.98 4.36
N VAL A 72 9.09 4.37 3.30
CA VAL A 72 9.63 5.22 2.26
C VAL A 72 8.89 6.56 2.23
N VAL A 73 9.65 7.65 2.08
CA VAL A 73 9.13 8.97 1.72
C VAL A 73 9.80 9.45 0.43
N ASN A 74 9.07 10.17 -0.41
CA ASN A 74 9.60 10.77 -1.63
C ASN A 74 9.99 12.24 -1.40
N VAL A 75 10.89 12.75 -2.24
CA VAL A 75 11.42 14.12 -2.14
C VAL A 75 10.33 15.21 -2.22
N ASP A 76 9.25 14.97 -2.96
CA ASP A 76 8.09 15.88 -3.06
C ASP A 76 7.34 16.10 -1.74
N LYS A 77 7.34 15.09 -0.86
CA LYS A 77 6.64 15.13 0.43
C LYS A 77 7.50 15.62 1.58
N LEU A 78 8.81 15.81 1.39
CA LEU A 78 9.72 16.24 2.48
C LEU A 78 9.26 17.55 3.13
N TRP A 79 8.76 18.49 2.33
CA TRP A 79 8.27 19.77 2.86
C TRP A 79 7.07 19.62 3.78
N SER A 80 6.20 18.64 3.55
CA SER A 80 5.04 18.38 4.41
C SER A 80 5.42 17.89 5.82
N LEU A 81 6.64 17.38 6.00
CA LEU A 81 7.16 16.93 7.29
C LEU A 81 7.76 18.07 8.13
N VAL A 82 7.99 19.23 7.50
CA VAL A 82 8.43 20.44 8.19
C VAL A 82 7.23 21.06 8.91
N ASP A 83 7.41 21.44 10.17
CA ASP A 83 6.46 22.22 10.96
C ASP A 83 6.15 23.59 10.30
N ALA A 84 4.97 24.13 10.55
CA ALA A 84 4.52 25.36 9.91
C ALA A 84 5.42 26.57 10.25
N GLU A 85 5.96 26.60 11.47
CA GLU A 85 6.82 27.70 11.94
C GLU A 85 8.18 27.69 11.24
N SER A 86 8.86 26.54 11.18
CA SER A 86 10.13 26.42 10.46
C SER A 86 9.96 26.64 8.96
N ARG A 87 8.81 26.27 8.39
CA ARG A 87 8.48 26.57 6.98
C ARG A 87 8.35 28.07 6.74
N ALA A 88 7.70 28.81 7.65
CA ALA A 88 7.57 30.27 7.54
C ALA A 88 8.94 30.97 7.68
N LYS A 89 9.78 30.52 8.62
CA LYS A 89 11.15 31.05 8.81
C LYS A 89 12.04 30.84 7.59
N ALA A 90 11.98 29.65 6.98
CA ALA A 90 12.74 29.32 5.78
C ALA A 90 12.23 30.04 4.51
N ALA A 91 10.96 30.48 4.49
CA ALA A 91 10.42 31.29 3.39
C ALA A 91 10.98 32.73 3.40
N GLY A 92 11.28 33.27 4.59
CA GLY A 92 11.81 34.62 4.76
C GLY A 92 13.34 34.74 4.67
N ASN A 93 14.09 33.65 4.88
CA ASN A 93 15.54 33.66 4.85
C ASN A 93 16.12 32.43 4.09
N LYS A 94 16.79 32.69 2.96
CA LYS A 94 17.40 31.66 2.10
C LYS A 94 18.64 31.01 2.70
N GLU A 95 19.26 31.61 3.72
CA GLU A 95 20.43 31.03 4.40
C GLU A 95 20.04 29.95 5.41
N LEU A 96 18.78 29.94 5.85
CA LEU A 96 18.30 29.08 6.92
C LEU A 96 17.57 27.86 6.35
N ALA A 97 18.28 26.72 6.27
CA ALA A 97 17.74 25.46 5.76
C ALA A 97 17.14 24.61 6.90
N PRO A 98 15.85 24.25 6.85
CA PRO A 98 15.23 23.41 7.87
C PRO A 98 15.79 21.98 7.84
N VAL A 99 15.99 21.40 9.02
CA VAL A 99 16.42 20.01 9.18
C VAL A 99 15.19 19.10 9.28
N VAL A 100 15.04 18.21 8.29
CA VAL A 100 13.96 17.22 8.25
C VAL A 100 14.50 15.87 8.71
N ASP A 101 14.14 15.48 9.92
CA ASP A 101 14.43 14.15 10.46
C ASP A 101 13.32 13.17 10.06
N VAL A 102 13.54 12.45 8.96
CA VAL A 102 12.51 11.55 8.41
C VAL A 102 12.31 10.32 9.30
N LEU A 103 13.30 9.97 10.14
CA LEU A 103 13.19 8.83 11.06
C LEU A 103 12.21 9.13 12.19
N LYS A 104 12.27 10.34 12.74
CA LYS A 104 11.27 10.80 13.72
C LYS A 104 9.87 10.81 13.13
N SER A 105 9.74 11.10 11.83
CA SER A 105 8.48 11.03 11.10
C SER A 105 8.07 9.60 10.70
N GLY A 106 8.82 8.56 11.10
CA GLY A 106 8.48 7.15 10.84
C GLY A 106 8.95 6.60 9.49
N TYR A 107 9.87 7.28 8.81
CA TYR A 107 10.43 6.84 7.52
C TYR A 107 11.92 6.51 7.63
N ALA A 108 12.34 5.42 6.99
CA ALA A 108 13.74 5.00 6.99
C ALA A 108 14.47 5.29 5.68
N LYS A 109 13.73 5.46 4.57
CA LYS A 109 14.33 5.65 3.24
C LYS A 109 13.72 6.82 2.46
N VAL A 110 14.57 7.63 1.84
CA VAL A 110 14.16 8.72 0.94
C VAL A 110 14.37 8.34 -0.53
N LEU A 111 13.31 8.43 -1.32
CA LEU A 111 13.31 8.17 -2.77
C LEU A 111 13.11 9.46 -3.59
N GLY A 112 13.59 9.44 -4.82
CA GLY A 112 13.72 10.63 -5.66
C GLY A 112 12.50 10.96 -6.54
N ASN A 113 11.31 10.42 -6.29
CA ASN A 113 10.13 10.74 -7.10
C ASN A 113 9.61 12.16 -6.82
N GLY A 114 9.15 12.87 -7.86
CA GLY A 114 8.61 14.21 -7.75
C GLY A 114 9.66 15.34 -7.76
N ARG A 115 9.22 16.57 -7.47
CA ARG A 115 10.04 17.79 -7.50
C ARG A 115 10.22 18.32 -6.08
N LEU A 116 11.43 18.77 -5.76
CA LEU A 116 11.70 19.53 -4.54
C LEU A 116 11.16 20.96 -4.70
N SER A 117 10.78 21.62 -3.61
CA SER A 117 10.55 23.08 -3.66
C SER A 117 11.89 23.78 -3.88
N SER A 118 11.88 25.04 -4.34
CA SER A 118 13.10 25.82 -4.57
C SER A 118 13.90 26.12 -3.30
N THR A 119 13.33 25.90 -2.11
CA THR A 119 13.99 26.21 -0.84
C THR A 119 14.88 25.03 -0.41
N PRO A 120 16.15 25.27 -0.05
CA PRO A 120 17.07 24.21 0.38
C PRO A 120 16.60 23.55 1.67
N LEU A 121 16.96 22.28 1.86
CA LEU A 121 16.58 21.48 3.02
C LEU A 121 17.69 20.50 3.39
N ILE A 122 17.85 20.25 4.70
CA ILE A 122 18.81 19.27 5.22
C ILE A 122 18.02 18.04 5.62
N VAL A 123 18.28 16.88 5.00
CA VAL A 123 17.55 15.64 5.29
C VAL A 123 18.39 14.71 6.14
N LYS A 124 17.87 14.31 7.29
CA LYS A 124 18.46 13.26 8.13
C LYS A 124 17.71 11.94 7.91
N THR A 125 18.40 10.91 7.42
CA THR A 125 17.79 9.62 7.06
C THR A 125 18.76 8.44 7.22
N ARG A 126 18.25 7.20 7.29
CA ARG A 126 19.09 5.97 7.27
C ARG A 126 19.51 5.57 5.87
N TYR A 127 18.59 5.71 4.91
CA TYR A 127 18.80 5.28 3.54
C TYR A 127 18.34 6.35 2.56
N ILE A 128 19.08 6.52 1.47
CA ILE A 128 18.71 7.44 0.41
C ILE A 128 18.98 6.80 -0.97
N SER A 129 18.14 7.10 -1.94
CA SER A 129 18.42 6.76 -3.35
C SER A 129 19.37 7.78 -3.98
N SER A 130 20.24 7.34 -4.89
CA SER A 130 21.16 8.22 -5.62
C SER A 130 20.44 9.40 -6.31
N LEU A 131 19.26 9.16 -6.89
CA LEU A 131 18.45 10.20 -7.51
C LEU A 131 17.98 11.25 -6.48
N ALA A 132 17.53 10.82 -5.31
CA ALA A 132 17.09 11.73 -4.25
C ALA A 132 18.24 12.60 -3.74
N GLU A 133 19.40 11.99 -3.50
CA GLU A 133 20.59 12.69 -3.06
C GLU A 133 21.03 13.74 -4.07
N LYS A 134 21.07 13.37 -5.37
CA LYS A 134 21.40 14.30 -6.46
C LYS A 134 20.44 15.49 -6.50
N LYS A 135 19.13 15.26 -6.33
CA LYS A 135 18.11 16.33 -6.32
C LYS A 135 18.25 17.26 -5.12
N ILE A 136 18.47 16.71 -3.94
CA ILE A 136 18.63 17.51 -2.71
C ILE A 136 19.87 18.39 -2.81
N LYS A 137 21.01 17.82 -3.25
CA LYS A 137 22.26 18.57 -3.46
C LYS A 137 22.12 19.64 -4.54
N ALA A 138 21.46 19.33 -5.66
CA ALA A 138 21.22 20.29 -6.73
C ALA A 138 20.36 21.48 -6.28
N ASN A 139 19.51 21.29 -5.27
CA ASN A 139 18.68 22.36 -4.69
C ASN A 139 19.38 23.10 -3.53
N GLY A 140 20.70 22.93 -3.36
CA GLY A 140 21.48 23.54 -2.28
C GLY A 140 21.25 22.94 -0.89
N GLY A 141 20.59 21.77 -0.82
CA GLY A 141 20.38 21.03 0.41
C GLY A 141 21.52 20.06 0.74
N ALA A 142 21.47 19.48 1.93
CA ALA A 142 22.43 18.47 2.38
C ALA A 142 21.72 17.20 2.88
N VAL A 143 22.44 16.08 2.88
CA VAL A 143 21.93 14.80 3.39
C VAL A 143 22.84 14.34 4.51
N ILE A 144 22.25 14.03 5.66
CA ILE A 144 22.92 13.50 6.83
C ILE A 144 22.46 12.05 7.01
N LEU A 145 23.40 11.11 6.90
CA LEU A 145 23.12 9.72 7.19
C LEU A 145 23.18 9.51 8.71
N SER A 146 22.12 8.95 9.28
CA SER A 146 22.09 8.54 10.69
C SER A 146 21.77 7.05 10.80
N ALA A 147 22.41 6.38 11.76
CA ALA A 147 22.26 4.94 11.98
C ALA A 147 20.85 4.52 12.43
#